data_AF-A0A9E2ESJ1-F1
#
_entry.id   AF-A0A9E2ESJ1-F1
#
_cell.length_a   1.000
_cell.length_b   1.000
_cell.length_c   1.000
_cell.angle_alpha   90.00
_cell.angle_beta   90.00
_cell.angle_gamma   90.00
#
_symmetry.space_group_name_H-M   'P 1'
#
loop_
_entity.id
_entity.type
_entity.pdbx_description
1 polymer ?
#
loop_
_entity_poly.entity_id
_entity_poly.type
_entity_poly.pdbx_seq_one_letter_code
_entity_poly.pdbx_strand_id
1 'polypeptide(L)'
;MTQKRKQGRTRAQESSNAIERMYITMRHLFNRGFYKPMGVSGETLREALLLLRPEIYGSIGEEKAELDGLLYVIDRLPQGIEECSFINLTSDEGYGNSHFKVIIPPKRRRNCYRIDNEQMNIEVTRGRSEIYDILTHLTFLFVESHKISKRVLIDEEGTTVRDWEKLELAVRSKKKLTQKDREIAITHTANILGRTFNELTEAYANFATEEQPERLLHIIYWLGKLAIEETIHNKKRTVTFSPVLRERLGHHIHGEIWADKIKYTLKQHELLGRPIHIISANMHSVMNTLFAKSALKQARGKKEMLQLYQDLSKSENYILRSKVEKLAKQNGMIYIPDESGTNIDVQIFDSDKIDFSATDFNYQESNKADKAIIFVMDYAFGEQAYETMD
;
A
#
# COMPACT_ATOMS: atom_id res chain seq x y z
N MET A 1 26.91 -30.58 35.50
CA MET A 1 26.06 -30.40 34.30
C MET A 1 25.33 -29.08 34.42
N THR A 2 25.81 -28.04 33.74
CA THR A 2 25.19 -26.71 33.71
C THR A 2 23.93 -26.79 32.85
N GLN A 3 22.74 -26.71 33.47
CA GLN A 3 21.49 -26.53 32.75
C GLN A 3 21.59 -25.26 31.90
N LYS A 4 21.67 -25.41 30.58
CA LYS A 4 21.41 -24.31 29.65
C LYS A 4 20.00 -23.81 29.94
N ARG A 5 19.86 -22.66 30.61
CA ARG A 5 18.59 -21.92 30.68
C ARG A 5 18.10 -21.79 29.24
N LYS A 6 16.91 -22.33 28.93
CA LYS A 6 16.23 -22.06 27.66
C LYS A 6 15.97 -20.56 27.64
N GLN A 7 16.86 -19.81 27.00
CA GLN A 7 16.68 -18.39 26.76
C GLN A 7 15.42 -18.27 25.91
N GLY A 8 14.41 -17.56 26.42
CA GLY A 8 13.16 -17.31 25.69
C GLY A 8 13.46 -16.68 24.33
N ARG A 9 12.52 -16.80 23.39
CA ARG A 9 12.66 -16.17 22.08
C ARG A 9 12.80 -14.65 22.25
N THR A 10 13.65 -14.04 21.45
CA THR A 10 13.76 -12.58 21.42
C THR A 10 12.56 -12.00 20.66
N ARG A 11 12.19 -10.75 20.94
CA ARG A 11 11.13 -10.05 20.19
C ARG A 11 11.38 -10.07 18.68
N ALA A 12 12.64 -9.93 18.25
CA ALA A 12 13.00 -10.01 16.84
C ALA A 12 12.72 -11.40 16.23
N GLN A 13 12.97 -12.48 16.97
CA GLN A 13 12.63 -13.84 16.55
C GLN A 13 11.11 -14.05 16.52
N GLU A 14 10.38 -13.49 17.48
CA GLU A 14 8.90 -13.56 17.49
C GLU A 14 8.30 -12.80 16.30
N SER A 15 8.77 -11.59 16.02
CA SER A 15 8.34 -10.81 14.85
C SER A 15 8.65 -11.50 13.53
N SER A 16 9.84 -12.09 13.37
CA SER A 16 10.21 -12.81 12.15
C SER A 16 9.29 -14.03 11.92
N ASN A 17 9.05 -14.81 12.98
CA ASN A 17 8.12 -15.94 12.92
C ASN A 17 6.68 -15.49 12.65
N ALA A 18 6.25 -14.34 13.19
CA ALA A 18 4.93 -13.78 12.94
C ALA A 18 4.76 -13.40 11.47
N ILE A 19 5.75 -12.73 10.86
CA ILE A 19 5.75 -12.35 9.44
C ILE A 19 5.66 -13.60 8.56
N GLU A 20 6.49 -14.61 8.82
CA GLU A 20 6.48 -15.86 8.06
C GLU A 20 5.12 -16.58 8.19
N ARG A 21 4.58 -16.65 9.41
CA ARG A 21 3.25 -17.23 9.67
C ARG A 21 2.14 -16.47 8.94
N MET A 22 2.19 -15.13 8.91
CA MET A 22 1.25 -14.31 8.14
C MET A 22 1.31 -14.66 6.66
N TYR A 23 2.52 -14.69 6.08
CA TYR A 23 2.73 -15.01 4.67
C TYR A 23 2.17 -16.39 4.29
N ILE A 24 2.53 -17.42 5.06
CA ILE A 24 2.03 -18.79 4.87
C ILE A 24 0.50 -18.84 4.98
N THR A 25 -0.06 -18.21 6.02
CA THR A 25 -1.51 -18.17 6.23
C THR A 25 -2.22 -17.51 5.07
N MET A 26 -1.78 -16.33 4.63
CA MET A 26 -2.39 -15.62 3.52
C MET A 26 -2.35 -16.44 2.23
N ARG A 27 -1.25 -17.15 1.96
CA ARG A 27 -1.15 -18.07 0.82
C ARG A 27 -2.18 -19.20 0.91
N HIS A 28 -2.40 -19.77 2.09
CA HIS A 28 -3.45 -20.77 2.28
C HIS A 28 -4.86 -20.20 2.07
N LEU A 29 -5.14 -19.00 2.60
CA LEU A 29 -6.45 -18.34 2.40
C LEU A 29 -6.71 -18.04 0.94
N PHE A 30 -5.68 -17.58 0.24
CA PHE A 30 -5.72 -17.34 -1.19
C PHE A 30 -6.04 -18.62 -1.97
N ASN A 31 -5.31 -19.71 -1.73
CA ASN A 31 -5.57 -21.00 -2.38
C ASN A 31 -6.98 -21.53 -2.08
N ARG A 32 -7.47 -21.32 -0.86
CA ARG A 32 -8.84 -21.67 -0.44
C ARG A 32 -9.91 -20.86 -1.17
N GLY A 33 -9.59 -19.66 -1.66
CA GLY A 33 -10.51 -18.79 -2.40
C GLY A 33 -11.43 -17.92 -1.55
N PHE A 34 -11.45 -18.10 -0.24
CA PHE A 34 -12.14 -17.20 0.69
C PHE A 34 -11.69 -17.40 2.13
N TYR A 35 -11.98 -16.40 2.97
CA TYR A 35 -11.93 -16.55 4.41
C TYR A 35 -12.90 -15.61 5.13
N LYS A 36 -13.24 -15.99 6.36
CA LYS A 36 -13.96 -15.14 7.32
C LYS A 36 -12.94 -14.53 8.28
N PRO A 37 -12.72 -13.21 8.25
CA PRO A 37 -11.68 -12.55 9.03
C PRO A 37 -11.84 -12.68 10.53
N MET A 38 -13.08 -12.67 11.05
CA MET A 38 -13.41 -12.93 12.46
C MET A 38 -13.91 -14.38 12.69
N GLY A 39 -13.63 -15.27 11.74
CA GLY A 39 -13.83 -16.71 11.86
C GLY A 39 -12.53 -17.44 12.22
N VAL A 40 -12.63 -18.76 12.33
CA VAL A 40 -11.47 -19.67 12.53
C VAL A 40 -10.46 -19.50 11.40
N SER A 41 -10.92 -19.32 10.16
CA SER A 41 -10.05 -19.11 9.00
C SER A 41 -9.17 -17.85 9.08
N GLY A 42 -9.61 -16.81 9.81
CA GLY A 42 -8.83 -15.58 9.96
C GLY A 42 -8.00 -15.51 11.24
N GLU A 43 -8.14 -16.50 12.14
CA GLU A 43 -7.57 -16.45 13.49
C GLU A 43 -6.05 -16.32 13.49
N THR A 44 -5.38 -17.19 12.75
CA THR A 44 -3.92 -17.19 12.64
C THR A 44 -3.39 -15.85 12.12
N LEU A 45 -4.11 -15.19 11.21
CA LEU A 45 -3.72 -13.90 10.66
C LEU A 45 -3.88 -12.77 11.69
N ARG A 46 -5.00 -12.77 12.46
CA ARG A 46 -5.23 -11.81 13.54
C ARG A 46 -4.17 -11.94 14.64
N GLU A 47 -3.94 -13.16 15.12
CA GLU A 47 -2.95 -13.43 16.17
C GLU A 47 -1.55 -13.00 15.75
N ALA A 48 -1.15 -13.32 14.53
CA ALA A 48 0.17 -12.95 14.03
C ALA A 48 0.31 -11.43 13.89
N LEU A 49 -0.73 -10.72 13.46
CA LEU A 49 -0.73 -9.26 13.40
C LEU A 49 -0.63 -8.62 14.80
N LEU A 50 -1.40 -9.14 15.77
CA LEU A 50 -1.39 -8.69 17.17
C LEU A 50 -0.09 -9.01 17.92
N LEU A 51 0.61 -10.07 17.50
CA LEU A 51 1.95 -10.41 17.97
C LEU A 51 3.00 -9.49 17.35
N LEU A 52 2.91 -9.25 16.04
CA LEU A 52 3.86 -8.42 15.30
C LEU A 52 3.82 -6.96 15.75
N ARG A 53 2.61 -6.42 15.99
CA ARG A 53 2.34 -5.00 16.31
C ARG A 53 3.15 -4.04 15.42
N PRO A 54 2.90 -4.05 14.10
CA PRO A 54 3.59 -3.14 13.19
C PRO A 54 3.42 -1.70 13.65
N GLU A 55 4.49 -0.92 13.59
CA GLU A 55 4.49 0.50 14.01
C GLU A 55 3.42 1.32 13.28
N ILE A 56 3.19 1.02 12.00
CA ILE A 56 2.15 1.66 11.17
C ILE A 56 0.72 1.43 11.67
N TYR A 57 0.51 0.46 12.57
CA TYR A 57 -0.77 0.16 13.20
C TYR A 57 -0.79 0.54 14.68
N GLY A 58 0.17 1.36 15.12
CA GLY A 58 0.20 2.00 16.45
C GLY A 58 -0.18 1.07 17.59
N SER A 59 -1.23 1.44 18.32
CA SER A 59 -1.76 0.76 19.49
C SER A 59 -2.78 -0.35 19.18
N ILE A 60 -2.68 -1.03 18.01
CA ILE A 60 -3.57 -2.17 17.66
C ILE A 60 -3.66 -3.24 18.77
N GLY A 61 -2.60 -3.42 19.57
CA GLY A 61 -2.59 -4.39 20.67
C GLY A 61 -3.27 -3.92 21.97
N GLU A 62 -3.74 -2.68 22.05
CA GLU A 62 -4.42 -2.12 23.22
C GLU A 62 -5.96 -2.24 23.12
N GLU A 63 -6.66 -2.11 24.24
CA GLU A 63 -8.13 -2.16 24.28
C GLU A 63 -8.79 -0.89 23.71
N LYS A 64 -8.08 0.26 23.73
CA LYS A 64 -8.54 1.48 23.07
C LYS A 64 -8.42 1.34 21.55
N ALA A 65 -9.27 2.05 20.81
CA ALA A 65 -9.18 2.05 19.36
C ALA A 65 -7.98 2.87 18.87
N GLU A 66 -7.37 2.45 17.76
CA GLU A 66 -6.22 3.09 17.14
C GLU A 66 -6.63 4.05 16.01
N LEU A 67 -6.44 5.36 16.20
CA LEU A 67 -6.90 6.40 15.25
C LEU A 67 -5.92 6.66 14.10
N ASP A 68 -4.61 6.69 14.38
CA ASP A 68 -3.59 6.97 13.36
C ASP A 68 -3.42 5.78 12.42
N GLY A 69 -3.44 4.57 12.99
CA GLY A 69 -3.47 3.33 12.21
C GLY A 69 -4.73 3.22 11.36
N LEU A 70 -5.90 3.65 11.89
CA LEU A 70 -7.15 3.68 11.12
C LEU A 70 -7.05 4.66 9.94
N LEU A 71 -6.51 5.86 10.16
CA LEU A 71 -6.31 6.84 9.09
C LEU A 71 -5.37 6.29 8.01
N TYR A 72 -4.26 5.67 8.42
CA TYR A 72 -3.31 5.01 7.52
C TYR A 72 -3.98 3.96 6.63
N VAL A 73 -4.87 3.15 7.21
CA VAL A 73 -5.56 2.06 6.52
C VAL A 73 -6.66 2.57 5.60
N ILE A 74 -7.50 3.51 6.06
CA ILE A 74 -8.59 4.08 5.28
C ILE A 74 -8.08 4.82 4.03
N ASP A 75 -6.91 5.44 4.10
CA ASP A 75 -6.28 6.06 2.92
C ASP A 75 -5.80 5.05 1.86
N ARG A 76 -5.71 3.76 2.21
CA ARG A 76 -5.18 2.68 1.35
C ARG A 76 -6.24 1.69 0.88
N LEU A 77 -7.46 1.82 1.39
CA LEU A 77 -8.61 1.03 1.00
C LEU A 77 -9.65 1.93 0.30
N PRO A 78 -10.55 1.36 -0.53
CA PRO A 78 -11.58 2.17 -1.18
C PRO A 78 -12.55 2.75 -0.15
N GLN A 79 -13.01 3.97 -0.41
CA GLN A 79 -14.05 4.62 0.40
C GLN A 79 -15.33 3.78 0.44
N GLY A 80 -15.92 3.62 1.63
CA GLY A 80 -17.13 2.84 1.86
C GLY A 80 -16.87 1.35 2.10
N ILE A 81 -15.62 0.89 2.15
CA ILE A 81 -15.29 -0.50 2.48
C ILE A 81 -15.75 -0.91 3.88
N GLU A 82 -15.78 0.03 4.81
CA GLU A 82 -16.25 -0.15 6.18
C GLU A 82 -17.73 -0.52 6.28
N GLU A 83 -18.50 -0.25 5.22
CA GLU A 83 -19.93 -0.55 5.11
C GLU A 83 -20.19 -1.92 4.46
N CYS A 84 -19.16 -2.57 3.93
CA CYS A 84 -19.29 -3.76 3.11
C CYS A 84 -19.11 -5.05 3.95
N SER A 85 -20.05 -5.98 3.77
CA SER A 85 -19.97 -7.32 4.36
C SER A 85 -19.20 -8.32 3.49
N PHE A 86 -19.12 -8.03 2.19
CA PHE A 86 -18.45 -8.85 1.19
C PHE A 86 -17.35 -8.04 0.53
N ILE A 87 -16.12 -8.54 0.62
CA ILE A 87 -14.96 -7.90 0.00
C ILE A 87 -14.33 -8.90 -0.97
N ASN A 88 -14.38 -8.60 -2.25
CA ASN A 88 -13.93 -9.51 -3.30
C ASN A 88 -12.65 -8.95 -3.92
N LEU A 89 -11.58 -9.73 -3.86
CA LEU A 89 -10.35 -9.42 -4.58
C LEU A 89 -10.47 -10.07 -5.95
N THR A 90 -10.37 -9.27 -7.00
CA THR A 90 -10.55 -9.68 -8.40
C THR A 90 -9.34 -9.31 -9.24
N SER A 91 -9.19 -9.90 -10.42
CA SER A 91 -8.34 -9.31 -11.47
C SER A 91 -9.15 -8.27 -12.25
N ASP A 92 -8.54 -7.65 -13.27
CA ASP A 92 -9.32 -6.93 -14.29
C ASP A 92 -10.25 -7.93 -15.00
N GLU A 93 -11.51 -7.84 -14.63
CA GLU A 93 -12.63 -8.67 -15.11
C GLU A 93 -13.66 -7.80 -15.85
N GLY A 94 -13.30 -6.57 -16.26
CA GLY A 94 -14.13 -5.72 -17.10
C GLY A 94 -15.19 -4.88 -16.38
N TYR A 95 -15.12 -4.74 -15.05
CA TYR A 95 -16.03 -3.87 -14.29
C TYR A 95 -15.98 -2.40 -14.76
N GLY A 96 -14.81 -1.94 -15.21
CA GLY A 96 -14.62 -0.60 -15.77
C GLY A 96 -15.38 -0.33 -17.07
N ASN A 97 -15.84 -1.37 -17.77
CA ASN A 97 -16.65 -1.24 -18.99
C ASN A 97 -18.17 -1.17 -18.72
N SER A 98 -18.57 -1.16 -17.44
CA SER A 98 -19.95 -1.12 -17.00
C SER A 98 -20.31 0.23 -16.36
N HIS A 99 -21.47 0.30 -15.72
CA HIS A 99 -22.00 1.47 -15.03
C HIS A 99 -21.33 1.73 -13.65
N PHE A 100 -20.45 0.83 -13.18
CA PHE A 100 -19.81 0.97 -11.88
C PHE A 100 -18.81 2.12 -11.89
N LYS A 101 -18.94 3.03 -10.91
CA LYS A 101 -17.98 4.13 -10.72
C LYS A 101 -16.68 3.57 -10.13
N VAL A 102 -15.55 3.89 -10.76
CA VAL A 102 -14.22 3.56 -10.25
C VAL A 102 -13.96 4.35 -8.96
N ILE A 103 -13.56 3.64 -7.91
CA ILE A 103 -13.11 4.20 -6.62
C ILE A 103 -11.61 3.93 -6.51
N ILE A 104 -10.80 4.98 -6.41
CA ILE A 104 -9.34 4.85 -6.28
C ILE A 104 -8.94 5.28 -4.86
N PRO A 105 -8.28 4.42 -4.07
CA PRO A 105 -7.79 4.80 -2.75
C PRO A 105 -6.78 5.98 -2.80
N PRO A 106 -6.82 6.92 -1.85
CA PRO A 106 -5.94 8.10 -1.85
C PRO A 106 -4.44 7.80 -1.95
N LYS A 107 -3.96 6.75 -1.26
CA LYS A 107 -2.54 6.38 -1.14
C LYS A 107 -2.19 5.03 -1.81
N ARG A 108 -3.10 4.47 -2.61
CA ARG A 108 -2.88 3.26 -3.42
C ARG A 108 -3.58 3.39 -4.76
N ARG A 109 -2.83 3.32 -5.86
CA ARG A 109 -3.37 3.37 -7.22
C ARG A 109 -3.86 1.99 -7.64
N ARG A 110 -5.13 1.70 -7.36
CA ARG A 110 -5.84 0.51 -7.83
C ARG A 110 -7.30 0.83 -8.07
N ASN A 111 -7.92 0.12 -9.00
CA ASN A 111 -9.34 0.26 -9.27
C ASN A 111 -10.13 -0.55 -8.25
N CYS A 112 -11.14 0.08 -7.66
CA CYS A 112 -12.11 -0.60 -6.82
C CYS A 112 -13.52 -0.25 -7.33
N TYR A 113 -14.45 -1.17 -7.13
CA TYR A 113 -15.81 -1.04 -7.60
C TYR A 113 -16.77 -1.43 -6.49
N ARG A 114 -17.64 -0.50 -6.09
CA ARG A 114 -18.76 -0.83 -5.22
C ARG A 114 -19.87 -1.44 -6.06
N ILE A 115 -20.16 -2.72 -5.85
CA ILE A 115 -21.13 -3.47 -6.65
C ILE A 115 -22.55 -3.20 -6.16
N ASP A 116 -22.73 -3.19 -4.84
CA ASP A 116 -23.99 -2.86 -4.18
C ASP A 116 -23.73 -2.26 -2.78
N ASN A 117 -24.75 -2.24 -1.93
CA ASN A 117 -24.65 -1.68 -0.58
C ASN A 117 -23.70 -2.46 0.34
N GLU A 118 -23.47 -3.75 0.08
CA GLU A 118 -22.75 -4.66 0.96
C GLU A 118 -21.47 -5.23 0.33
N GLN A 119 -21.26 -5.07 -0.97
CA GLN A 119 -20.13 -5.65 -1.69
C GLN A 119 -19.17 -4.61 -2.29
N MET A 120 -17.89 -4.76 -1.95
CA MET A 120 -16.77 -4.05 -2.54
C MET A 120 -15.87 -5.02 -3.32
N ASN A 121 -15.59 -4.70 -4.58
CA ASN A 121 -14.56 -5.36 -5.37
C ASN A 121 -13.28 -4.53 -5.39
N ILE A 122 -12.14 -5.16 -5.13
CA ILE A 122 -10.81 -4.55 -5.23
C ILE A 122 -10.05 -5.28 -6.33
N GLU A 123 -9.69 -4.54 -7.38
CA GLU A 123 -8.90 -5.07 -8.48
C GLU A 123 -7.42 -5.14 -8.08
N VAL A 124 -6.85 -6.34 -8.19
CA VAL A 124 -5.45 -6.65 -7.89
C VAL A 124 -4.69 -6.72 -9.20
N THR A 125 -3.63 -5.92 -9.31
CA THR A 125 -2.76 -5.86 -10.50
C THR A 125 -1.31 -6.19 -10.19
N ARG A 126 -0.87 -6.04 -8.93
CA ARG A 126 0.55 -6.15 -8.52
C ARG A 126 0.87 -7.45 -7.79
N GLY A 127 0.20 -8.53 -8.18
CA GLY A 127 0.53 -9.86 -7.68
C GLY A 127 0.17 -10.08 -6.20
N ARG A 128 0.84 -11.07 -5.57
CA ARG A 128 0.53 -11.49 -4.20
C ARG A 128 0.92 -10.45 -3.14
N SER A 129 1.94 -9.65 -3.39
CA SER A 129 2.38 -8.61 -2.45
C SER A 129 1.27 -7.60 -2.15
N GLU A 130 0.51 -7.22 -3.19
CA GLU A 130 -0.66 -6.34 -3.04
C GLU A 130 -1.78 -7.01 -2.26
N ILE A 131 -2.06 -8.29 -2.52
CA ILE A 131 -3.02 -9.06 -1.73
C ILE A 131 -2.62 -9.02 -0.26
N TYR A 132 -1.36 -9.31 0.06
CA TYR A 132 -0.91 -9.33 1.45
C TYR A 132 -1.06 -7.97 2.14
N ASP A 133 -0.75 -6.86 1.47
CA ASP A 133 -1.01 -5.50 1.97
C ASP A 133 -2.50 -5.31 2.30
N ILE A 134 -3.39 -5.64 1.33
CA ILE A 134 -4.85 -5.56 1.51
C ILE A 134 -5.31 -6.42 2.70
N LEU A 135 -4.86 -7.67 2.79
CA LEU A 135 -5.29 -8.58 3.85
C LEU A 135 -4.81 -8.09 5.23
N THR A 136 -3.63 -7.48 5.35
CA THR A 136 -3.21 -6.87 6.63
C THR A 136 -4.08 -5.69 7.02
N HIS A 137 -4.40 -4.80 6.07
CA HIS A 137 -5.26 -3.63 6.30
C HIS A 137 -6.67 -4.05 6.70
N LEU A 138 -7.24 -5.03 6.00
CA LEU A 138 -8.54 -5.60 6.34
C LEU A 138 -8.52 -6.23 7.74
N THR A 139 -7.47 -7.00 8.05
CA THR A 139 -7.31 -7.60 9.39
C THR A 139 -7.28 -6.53 10.48
N PHE A 140 -6.55 -5.42 10.26
CA PHE A 140 -6.58 -4.26 11.16
C PHE A 140 -8.01 -3.73 11.34
N LEU A 141 -8.73 -3.44 10.25
CA LEU A 141 -10.11 -2.94 10.33
C LEU A 141 -11.03 -3.87 11.12
N PHE A 142 -10.93 -5.17 10.89
CA PHE A 142 -11.76 -6.16 11.56
C PHE A 142 -11.44 -6.26 13.05
N VAL A 143 -10.16 -6.21 13.43
CA VAL A 143 -9.74 -6.14 14.84
C VAL A 143 -10.31 -4.89 15.51
N GLU A 144 -10.12 -3.71 14.92
CA GLU A 144 -10.62 -2.44 15.50
C GLU A 144 -12.16 -2.41 15.57
N SER A 145 -12.85 -2.95 14.57
CA SER A 145 -14.32 -3.03 14.59
C SER A 145 -14.85 -3.89 15.76
N HIS A 146 -14.14 -4.97 16.11
CA HIS A 146 -14.49 -5.83 17.24
C HIS A 146 -14.15 -5.20 18.59
N LYS A 147 -13.13 -4.33 18.67
CA LYS A 147 -12.91 -3.50 19.86
C LYS A 147 -14.09 -2.56 20.11
N ILE A 148 -14.60 -1.93 19.05
CA ILE A 148 -15.79 -1.07 19.13
C ILE A 148 -16.98 -1.89 19.61
N SER A 149 -17.28 -3.01 18.95
CA SER A 149 -18.40 -3.90 19.31
C SER A 149 -18.34 -4.37 20.77
N LYS A 150 -17.18 -4.87 21.23
CA LYS A 150 -16.96 -5.30 22.62
C LYS A 150 -17.21 -4.20 23.65
N ARG A 151 -16.97 -2.95 23.28
CA ARG A 151 -17.11 -1.80 24.18
C ARG A 151 -18.54 -1.25 24.23
N VAL A 152 -19.33 -1.48 23.19
CA VAL A 152 -20.68 -0.94 23.09
C VAL A 152 -21.77 -1.95 23.42
N LEU A 153 -21.52 -3.25 23.26
CA LEU A 153 -22.47 -4.30 23.63
C LEU A 153 -22.49 -4.49 25.15
N ILE A 154 -23.70 -4.59 25.70
CA ILE A 154 -23.97 -4.84 27.12
C ILE A 154 -24.25 -6.34 27.37
N ASP A 155 -24.95 -6.98 26.43
CA ASP A 155 -25.38 -8.38 26.53
C ASP A 155 -25.30 -9.10 25.18
N GLU A 156 -25.63 -10.40 25.20
CA GLU A 156 -25.67 -11.27 24.03
C GLU A 156 -26.96 -11.11 23.19
N GLU A 157 -27.92 -10.32 23.65
CA GLU A 157 -29.20 -10.05 22.97
C GLU A 157 -29.09 -8.85 22.02
N GLY A 158 -28.01 -8.05 22.15
CA GLY A 158 -27.70 -6.93 21.27
C GLY A 158 -27.97 -5.57 21.90
N THR A 159 -28.22 -5.49 23.20
CA THR A 159 -28.39 -4.21 23.90
C THR A 159 -27.09 -3.43 23.88
N THR A 160 -27.16 -2.15 23.51
CA THR A 160 -25.98 -1.27 23.42
C THR A 160 -25.98 -0.17 24.47
N VAL A 161 -24.80 0.34 24.79
CA VAL A 161 -24.65 1.54 25.62
C VAL A 161 -25.26 2.78 24.96
N ARG A 162 -25.74 3.71 25.79
CA ARG A 162 -26.34 4.98 25.33
C ARG A 162 -25.46 5.77 24.36
N ASP A 163 -24.14 5.76 24.56
CA ASP A 163 -23.20 6.47 23.68
C ASP A 163 -23.28 5.96 22.24
N TRP A 164 -23.52 4.65 22.04
CA TRP A 164 -23.71 4.04 20.71
C TRP A 164 -24.97 4.54 20.02
N GLU A 165 -26.10 4.57 20.75
CA GLU A 165 -27.36 5.10 20.24
C GLU A 165 -27.22 6.57 19.79
N LYS A 166 -26.43 7.36 20.52
CA LYS A 166 -26.17 8.76 20.18
C LYS A 166 -25.33 8.90 18.92
N LEU A 167 -24.30 8.07 18.75
CA LEU A 167 -23.53 8.00 17.51
C LEU A 167 -24.43 7.59 16.33
N GLU A 168 -25.24 6.55 16.50
CA GLU A 168 -26.16 6.07 15.47
C GLU A 168 -27.16 7.16 15.03
N LEU A 169 -27.76 7.87 15.99
CA LEU A 169 -28.65 8.98 15.71
C LEU A 169 -27.95 10.11 14.94
N ALA A 170 -26.71 10.43 15.29
CA ALA A 170 -25.92 11.46 14.60
C ALA A 170 -25.62 11.06 13.15
N VAL A 171 -25.21 9.81 12.92
CA VAL A 171 -24.85 9.29 11.59
C VAL A 171 -26.06 9.07 10.69
N ARG A 172 -27.20 8.63 11.25
CA ARG A 172 -28.45 8.43 10.48
C ARG A 172 -29.21 9.74 10.21
N SER A 173 -28.82 10.84 10.85
CA SER A 173 -29.45 12.15 10.62
C SER A 173 -29.23 12.59 9.17
N LYS A 174 -30.34 12.90 8.47
CA LYS A 174 -30.27 13.54 7.14
C LYS A 174 -29.93 15.03 7.19
N LYS A 175 -29.84 15.60 8.39
CA LYS A 175 -29.52 17.02 8.61
C LYS A 175 -28.03 17.17 8.87
N LYS A 176 -27.41 18.18 8.25
CA LYS A 176 -26.04 18.61 8.57
C LYS A 176 -25.96 18.93 10.06
N LEU A 177 -24.97 18.34 10.74
CA LEU A 177 -24.77 18.58 12.17
C LEU A 177 -24.36 20.03 12.41
N THR A 178 -24.96 20.64 13.42
CA THR A 178 -24.46 21.91 13.95
C THR A 178 -23.13 21.67 14.67
N GLN A 179 -22.34 22.72 14.90
CA GLN A 179 -21.09 22.60 15.67
C GLN A 179 -21.34 21.95 17.04
N LYS A 180 -22.41 22.35 17.73
CA LYS A 180 -22.82 21.78 19.01
C LYS A 180 -23.17 20.30 18.91
N ASP A 181 -24.00 19.92 17.94
CA ASP A 181 -24.39 18.51 17.76
C ASP A 181 -23.19 17.63 17.37
N ARG A 182 -22.26 18.19 16.60
CA ARG A 182 -21.00 17.54 16.23
C ARG A 182 -20.12 17.30 17.46
N GLU A 183 -19.92 18.30 18.31
CA GLU A 183 -19.12 18.15 19.54
C GLU A 183 -19.73 17.11 20.50
N ILE A 184 -21.07 17.05 20.58
CA ILE A 184 -21.79 16.01 21.32
C ILE A 184 -21.50 14.62 20.71
N ALA A 185 -21.62 14.47 19.38
CA ALA A 185 -21.35 13.21 18.70
C ALA A 185 -19.88 12.76 18.85
N ILE A 186 -18.93 13.70 18.76
CA ILE A 186 -17.50 13.45 19.01
C ILE A 186 -17.30 12.98 20.45
N THR A 187 -17.94 13.60 21.44
CA THR A 187 -17.82 13.20 22.85
C THR A 187 -18.26 11.74 23.07
N HIS A 188 -19.44 11.36 22.56
CA HIS A 188 -19.92 9.98 22.66
C HIS A 188 -19.01 9.00 21.92
N THR A 189 -18.52 9.38 20.74
CA THR A 189 -17.59 8.55 19.96
C THR A 189 -16.26 8.38 20.67
N ALA A 190 -15.74 9.41 21.35
CA ALA A 190 -14.49 9.35 22.08
C ALA A 190 -14.59 8.33 23.24
N ASN A 191 -15.71 8.32 23.96
CA ASN A 191 -15.97 7.32 25.01
C ASN A 191 -16.02 5.89 24.45
N ILE A 192 -16.71 5.69 23.33
CA ILE A 192 -16.79 4.39 22.62
C ILE A 192 -15.39 3.90 22.27
N LEU A 193 -14.51 4.78 21.80
CA LEU A 193 -13.16 4.44 21.37
C LEU A 193 -12.14 4.37 22.52
N GLY A 194 -12.51 4.83 23.72
CA GLY A 194 -11.58 4.98 24.84
C GLY A 194 -10.52 6.04 24.61
N ARG A 195 -10.90 7.11 23.93
CA ARG A 195 -10.06 8.27 23.61
C ARG A 195 -10.64 9.51 24.28
N THR A 196 -9.80 10.53 24.42
CA THR A 196 -10.24 11.84 24.90
C THR A 196 -10.95 12.61 23.80
N PHE A 197 -11.76 13.60 24.20
CA PHE A 197 -12.42 14.51 23.27
C PHE A 197 -11.40 15.25 22.39
N ASN A 198 -10.25 15.67 22.95
CA ASN A 198 -9.21 16.38 22.21
C ASN A 198 -8.58 15.49 21.12
N GLU A 199 -8.15 14.27 21.48
CA GLU A 199 -7.60 13.30 20.50
C GLU A 199 -8.58 13.07 19.35
N LEU A 200 -9.87 12.88 19.66
CA LEU A 200 -10.85 12.61 18.61
C LEU A 200 -11.18 13.84 17.78
N THR A 201 -11.16 15.04 18.36
CA THR A 201 -11.38 16.29 17.61
C THR A 201 -10.26 16.54 16.61
N GLU A 202 -9.01 16.29 17.00
CA GLU A 202 -7.85 16.37 16.09
C GLU A 202 -7.96 15.34 14.97
N ALA A 203 -8.27 14.08 15.30
CA ALA A 203 -8.46 13.03 14.30
C ALA A 203 -9.63 13.35 13.35
N TYR A 204 -10.75 13.84 13.87
CA TYR A 204 -11.96 14.14 13.10
C TYR A 204 -11.66 15.01 11.87
N ALA A 205 -10.84 16.04 12.02
CA ALA A 205 -10.45 16.92 10.92
C ALA A 205 -9.67 16.18 9.83
N ASN A 206 -8.83 15.20 10.19
CA ASN A 206 -7.99 14.44 9.26
C ASN A 206 -8.79 13.45 8.40
N PHE A 207 -9.94 12.97 8.88
CA PHE A 207 -10.80 12.04 8.12
C PHE A 207 -11.81 12.77 7.22
N ALA A 208 -12.13 14.03 7.53
CA ALA A 208 -13.15 14.81 6.85
C ALA A 208 -12.82 15.00 5.36
N THR A 209 -13.86 15.01 4.53
CA THR A 209 -13.78 15.35 3.11
C THR A 209 -14.78 16.45 2.80
N GLU A 210 -14.63 17.12 1.66
CA GLU A 210 -15.57 18.16 1.23
C GLU A 210 -17.01 17.62 1.08
N GLU A 211 -17.14 16.39 0.58
CA GLU A 211 -18.43 15.72 0.39
C GLU A 211 -19.00 15.12 1.70
N GLN A 212 -18.13 14.71 2.62
CA GLN A 212 -18.51 14.06 3.88
C GLN A 212 -17.69 14.60 5.06
N PRO A 213 -18.13 15.71 5.70
CA PRO A 213 -17.43 16.30 6.83
C PRO A 213 -17.47 15.42 8.09
N GLU A 214 -18.53 14.63 8.27
CA GLU A 214 -18.74 13.72 9.39
C GLU A 214 -18.14 12.31 9.18
N ARG A 215 -17.21 12.17 8.22
CA ARG A 215 -16.69 10.87 7.76
C ARG A 215 -16.14 9.97 8.86
N LEU A 216 -15.45 10.52 9.87
CA LEU A 216 -14.96 9.72 11.00
C LEU A 216 -16.12 9.04 11.75
N LEU A 217 -17.21 9.77 12.04
CA LEU A 217 -18.37 9.22 12.75
C LEU A 217 -19.02 8.10 11.96
N HIS A 218 -19.15 8.27 10.64
CA HIS A 218 -19.67 7.24 9.74
C HIS A 218 -18.81 5.99 9.76
N ILE A 219 -17.48 6.13 9.69
CA ILE A 219 -16.55 5.00 9.70
C ILE A 219 -16.69 4.20 10.99
N ILE A 220 -16.66 4.87 12.15
CA ILE A 220 -16.76 4.21 13.45
C ILE A 220 -18.12 3.51 13.62
N TYR A 221 -19.20 4.17 13.20
CA TYR A 221 -20.54 3.58 13.25
C TYR A 221 -20.64 2.32 12.39
N TRP A 222 -20.18 2.33 11.14
CA TRP A 222 -20.32 1.16 10.27
C TRP A 222 -19.41 0.00 10.68
N LEU A 223 -18.18 0.30 11.11
CA LEU A 223 -17.29 -0.72 11.68
C LEU A 223 -17.94 -1.40 12.89
N GLY A 224 -18.42 -0.62 13.86
CA GLY A 224 -19.06 -1.18 15.05
C GLY A 224 -20.37 -1.91 14.74
N LYS A 225 -21.23 -1.36 13.87
CA LYS A 225 -22.52 -1.96 13.51
C LYS A 225 -22.35 -3.34 12.88
N LEU A 226 -21.44 -3.48 11.91
CA LEU A 226 -21.19 -4.78 11.30
C LEU A 226 -20.59 -5.76 12.31
N ALA A 227 -19.67 -5.31 13.17
CA ALA A 227 -19.12 -6.18 14.22
C ALA A 227 -20.16 -6.63 15.25
N ILE A 228 -21.16 -5.80 15.56
CA ILE A 228 -22.32 -6.18 16.39
C ILE A 228 -23.15 -7.27 15.69
N GLU A 229 -23.51 -7.08 14.41
CA GLU A 229 -24.23 -8.11 13.62
C GLU A 229 -23.45 -9.43 13.54
N GLU A 230 -22.13 -9.37 13.45
CA GLU A 230 -21.26 -10.55 13.49
C GLU A 230 -21.31 -11.29 14.83
N THR A 231 -21.38 -10.54 15.93
CA THR A 231 -21.37 -11.07 17.30
C THR A 231 -22.72 -11.66 17.68
N ILE A 232 -23.81 -10.94 17.40
CA ILE A 232 -25.16 -11.31 17.82
C ILE A 232 -25.82 -12.29 16.84
N HIS A 233 -25.65 -12.07 15.53
CA HIS A 233 -26.34 -12.84 14.49
C HIS A 233 -25.43 -13.80 13.73
N ASN A 234 -24.14 -13.88 14.09
CA ASN A 234 -23.14 -14.72 13.41
C ASN A 234 -23.02 -14.43 11.90
N LYS A 235 -23.41 -13.24 11.45
CA LYS A 235 -23.32 -12.78 10.06
C LYS A 235 -21.91 -12.28 9.72
N LYS A 236 -20.94 -13.19 9.77
CA LYS A 236 -19.52 -12.89 9.55
C LYS A 236 -19.27 -12.31 8.17
N ARG A 237 -18.54 -11.18 8.14
CA ARG A 237 -18.00 -10.61 6.91
C ARG A 237 -17.06 -11.60 6.24
N THR A 238 -17.01 -11.54 4.92
CA THR A 238 -16.28 -12.52 4.11
C THR A 238 -15.41 -11.81 3.10
N VAL A 239 -14.17 -12.27 2.99
CA VAL A 239 -13.23 -11.87 1.95
C VAL A 239 -13.09 -13.03 0.97
N THR A 240 -13.28 -12.78 -0.31
CA THR A 240 -13.16 -13.79 -1.38
C THR A 240 -12.10 -13.42 -2.41
N PHE A 241 -11.55 -14.42 -3.08
CA PHE A 241 -10.62 -14.26 -4.20
C PHE A 241 -11.27 -14.88 -5.44
N SER A 242 -11.45 -14.09 -6.49
CA SER A 242 -12.11 -14.58 -7.70
C SER A 242 -11.31 -15.76 -8.32
N PRO A 243 -11.98 -16.69 -9.01
CA PRO A 243 -11.30 -17.77 -9.73
C PRO A 243 -10.28 -17.23 -10.74
N VAL A 244 -10.65 -16.18 -11.48
CA VAL A 244 -9.77 -15.52 -12.47
C VAL A 244 -8.52 -14.96 -11.80
N LEU A 245 -8.67 -14.29 -10.65
CA LEU A 245 -7.53 -13.80 -9.88
C LEU A 245 -6.62 -14.96 -9.42
N ARG A 246 -7.21 -16.05 -8.94
CA ARG A 246 -6.48 -17.24 -8.50
C ARG A 246 -5.71 -17.95 -9.60
N GLU A 247 -6.27 -17.98 -10.80
CA GLU A 247 -5.61 -18.55 -11.98
C GLU A 247 -4.50 -17.62 -12.48
N ARG A 248 -4.77 -16.32 -12.65
CA ARG A 248 -3.80 -15.35 -13.19
C ARG A 248 -2.59 -15.13 -12.28
N LEU A 249 -2.75 -15.28 -10.96
CA LEU A 249 -1.66 -15.11 -9.99
C LEU A 249 -0.67 -16.27 -10.03
N GLY A 250 0.43 -16.04 -10.76
CA GLY A 250 1.51 -17.00 -10.98
C GLY A 250 1.83 -17.22 -12.46
N HIS A 251 1.04 -16.65 -13.37
CA HIS A 251 1.35 -16.64 -14.80
C HIS A 251 2.22 -15.45 -15.23
N HIS A 252 2.67 -14.60 -14.28
CA HIS A 252 3.55 -13.45 -14.52
C HIS A 252 3.13 -12.56 -15.69
N ILE A 253 1.83 -12.47 -16.01
CA ILE A 253 1.32 -11.86 -17.25
C ILE A 253 1.78 -10.41 -17.38
N HIS A 254 1.72 -9.64 -16.29
CA HIS A 254 2.17 -8.25 -16.27
C HIS A 254 3.70 -8.16 -16.38
N GLY A 255 4.42 -9.02 -15.64
CA GLY A 255 5.88 -9.14 -15.74
C GLY A 255 6.36 -9.52 -17.15
N GLU A 256 5.65 -10.41 -17.85
CA GLU A 256 5.96 -10.85 -19.20
C GLU A 256 5.79 -9.71 -20.22
N ILE A 257 4.65 -9.00 -20.18
CA ILE A 257 4.41 -7.83 -21.04
C ILE A 257 5.48 -6.75 -20.79
N TRP A 258 5.82 -6.51 -19.53
CA TRP A 258 6.86 -5.57 -19.11
C TRP A 258 8.24 -5.96 -19.67
N ALA A 259 8.65 -7.21 -19.46
CA ALA A 259 9.93 -7.74 -19.91
C ALA A 259 10.02 -7.75 -21.44
N ASP A 260 8.95 -8.10 -22.14
CA ASP A 260 8.89 -8.10 -23.60
C ASP A 260 9.06 -6.70 -24.19
N LYS A 261 8.41 -5.69 -23.61
CA LYS A 261 8.59 -4.28 -24.02
C LYS A 261 10.06 -3.85 -23.89
N ILE A 262 10.72 -4.23 -22.80
CA ILE A 262 12.14 -3.93 -22.55
C ILE A 262 13.03 -4.66 -23.56
N LYS A 263 12.85 -5.98 -23.73
CA LYS A 263 13.61 -6.80 -24.69
C LYS A 263 13.46 -6.25 -26.11
N TYR A 264 12.24 -5.87 -26.49
CA TYR A 264 11.98 -5.22 -27.78
C TYR A 264 12.73 -3.90 -27.91
N THR A 265 12.71 -3.05 -26.87
CA THR A 265 13.42 -1.76 -26.89
C THR A 265 14.93 -1.95 -27.00
N LEU A 266 15.51 -2.88 -26.23
CA LEU A 266 16.93 -3.25 -26.34
C LEU A 266 17.29 -3.72 -27.75
N LYS A 267 16.41 -4.52 -28.38
CA LYS A 267 16.59 -4.98 -29.76
C LYS A 267 16.57 -3.83 -30.76
N GLN A 268 15.59 -2.93 -30.67
CA GLN A 268 15.44 -1.77 -31.57
C GLN A 268 16.65 -0.83 -31.49
N HIS A 269 17.26 -0.71 -30.32
CA HIS A 269 18.44 0.13 -30.11
C HIS A 269 19.78 -0.61 -30.27
N GLU A 270 19.76 -1.87 -30.74
CA GLU A 270 20.97 -2.70 -30.94
C GLU A 270 21.82 -2.86 -29.66
N LEU A 271 21.17 -2.94 -28.51
CA LEU A 271 21.81 -3.07 -27.21
C LEU A 271 21.91 -4.53 -26.73
N LEU A 272 21.25 -5.46 -27.43
CA LEU A 272 21.31 -6.90 -27.11
C LEU A 272 22.74 -7.45 -27.29
N GLY A 273 23.11 -8.41 -26.42
CA GLY A 273 24.42 -9.07 -26.45
C GLY A 273 25.51 -8.36 -25.65
N ARG A 274 25.27 -7.13 -25.17
CA ARG A 274 26.16 -6.42 -24.25
C ARG A 274 25.85 -6.78 -22.79
N PRO A 275 26.82 -6.69 -21.85
CA PRO A 275 26.57 -6.92 -20.43
C PRO A 275 25.51 -5.97 -19.88
N ILE A 276 24.55 -6.47 -19.09
CA ILE A 276 23.51 -5.65 -18.46
C ILE A 276 23.75 -5.62 -16.95
N HIS A 277 23.84 -4.42 -16.39
CA HIS A 277 23.88 -4.20 -14.94
C HIS A 277 22.55 -3.61 -14.49
N ILE A 278 21.87 -4.32 -13.60
CA ILE A 278 20.54 -3.97 -13.12
C ILE A 278 20.63 -3.26 -11.78
N ILE A 279 19.94 -2.12 -11.65
CA ILE A 279 19.84 -1.32 -10.43
C ILE A 279 18.35 -1.12 -10.12
N SER A 280 17.91 -1.55 -8.94
CA SER A 280 16.61 -1.17 -8.40
C SER A 280 16.78 0.04 -7.48
N ALA A 281 16.35 1.21 -7.93
CA ALA A 281 16.51 2.47 -7.23
C ALA A 281 15.56 3.55 -7.76
N ASN A 282 15.52 4.71 -7.09
CA ASN A 282 14.88 5.89 -7.65
C ASN A 282 15.53 6.27 -9.00
N MET A 283 14.72 6.39 -10.04
CA MET A 283 15.21 6.72 -11.39
C MET A 283 15.98 8.06 -11.44
N HIS A 284 15.58 9.06 -10.65
CA HIS A 284 16.30 10.34 -10.62
C HIS A 284 17.70 10.21 -10.01
N SER A 285 17.92 9.28 -9.08
CA SER A 285 19.21 9.13 -8.41
C SER A 285 20.31 8.74 -9.40
N VAL A 286 20.09 7.69 -10.20
CA VAL A 286 21.10 7.21 -11.16
C VAL A 286 21.34 8.26 -12.26
N MET A 287 20.28 8.83 -12.82
CA MET A 287 20.37 9.88 -13.83
C MET A 287 21.16 11.10 -13.31
N ASN A 288 20.87 11.58 -12.10
CA ASN A 288 21.56 12.73 -11.53
C ASN A 288 23.04 12.42 -11.26
N THR A 289 23.34 11.22 -10.77
CA THR A 289 24.70 10.77 -10.51
C THR A 289 25.55 10.69 -11.78
N LEU A 290 24.95 10.35 -12.93
CA LEU A 290 25.66 10.30 -14.22
C LEU A 290 25.75 11.68 -14.91
N PHE A 291 24.71 12.52 -14.84
CA PHE A 291 24.61 13.70 -15.72
C PHE A 291 24.51 15.06 -15.02
N ALA A 292 24.28 15.14 -13.70
CA ALA A 292 24.07 16.45 -13.05
C ALA A 292 25.33 17.34 -13.11
N LYS A 293 26.51 16.75 -12.91
CA LYS A 293 27.80 17.45 -12.93
C LYS A 293 28.07 18.09 -14.30
N SER A 294 27.87 17.31 -15.38
CA SER A 294 28.08 17.74 -16.75
C SER A 294 27.00 18.70 -17.26
N ALA A 295 25.74 18.48 -16.88
CA ALA A 295 24.61 19.32 -17.29
C ALA A 295 24.61 20.71 -16.65
N LEU A 296 24.97 20.79 -15.37
CA LEU A 296 24.80 22.03 -14.60
C LEU A 296 26.11 22.79 -14.42
N LYS A 297 27.28 22.14 -14.51
CA LYS A 297 28.62 22.77 -14.40
C LYS A 297 28.81 23.65 -13.16
N GLN A 298 27.99 23.45 -12.12
CA GLN A 298 27.87 24.32 -10.95
C GLN A 298 28.66 23.83 -9.73
N ALA A 299 29.00 22.54 -9.67
CA ALA A 299 29.67 21.94 -8.51
C ALA A 299 31.08 21.47 -8.88
N ARG A 300 32.08 21.93 -8.13
CA ARG A 300 33.50 21.62 -8.29
C ARG A 300 34.05 20.72 -7.17
N GLY A 301 33.27 20.47 -6.11
CA GLY A 301 33.65 19.58 -5.00
C GLY A 301 32.49 18.75 -4.41
N LYS A 302 32.82 17.74 -3.59
CA LYS A 302 31.84 16.79 -3.03
C LYS A 302 30.70 17.46 -2.24
N LYS A 303 31.02 18.50 -1.46
CA LYS A 303 30.01 19.24 -0.67
C LYS A 303 29.01 19.98 -1.56
N GLU A 304 29.49 20.57 -2.65
CA GLU A 304 28.65 21.27 -3.64
C GLU A 304 27.82 20.27 -4.45
N MET A 305 28.34 19.08 -4.74
CA MET A 305 27.58 18.00 -5.39
C MET A 305 26.43 17.51 -4.51
N LEU A 306 26.65 17.33 -3.21
CA LEU A 306 25.58 16.95 -2.27
C LEU A 306 24.49 18.02 -2.21
N GLN A 307 24.87 19.31 -2.17
CA GLN A 307 23.92 20.41 -2.22
C GLN A 307 23.13 20.40 -3.53
N LEU A 308 23.79 20.16 -4.65
CA LEU A 308 23.15 20.07 -5.96
C LEU A 308 22.14 18.91 -6.03
N TYR A 309 22.46 17.75 -5.47
CA TYR A 309 21.51 16.63 -5.39
C TYR A 309 20.30 16.98 -4.51
N GLN A 310 20.49 17.68 -3.39
CA GLN A 310 19.39 18.17 -2.57
C GLN A 310 18.51 19.14 -3.35
N ASP A 311 19.10 20.07 -4.08
CA ASP A 311 18.31 21.03 -4.86
C ASP A 311 17.55 20.33 -5.99
N LEU A 312 18.15 19.37 -6.68
CA LEU A 312 17.46 18.56 -7.70
C LEU A 312 16.28 17.75 -7.12
N SER A 313 16.33 17.38 -5.84
CA SER A 313 15.24 16.64 -5.18
C SER A 313 14.00 17.49 -4.85
N LYS A 314 14.14 18.82 -4.80
CA LYS A 314 13.03 19.74 -4.46
C LYS A 314 12.11 19.94 -5.65
N SER A 315 10.79 19.80 -5.47
CA SER A 315 9.78 19.90 -6.53
C SER A 315 9.88 21.20 -7.35
N GLU A 316 10.14 22.32 -6.70
CA GLU A 316 10.33 23.66 -7.29
C GLU A 316 11.47 23.75 -8.34
N ASN A 317 12.47 22.87 -8.26
CA ASN A 317 13.63 22.87 -9.17
C ASN A 317 13.43 22.06 -10.46
N TYR A 318 12.22 22.11 -11.02
CA TYR A 318 11.87 21.40 -12.26
C TYR A 318 12.76 21.78 -13.46
N ILE A 319 13.11 23.06 -13.59
CA ILE A 319 13.95 23.56 -14.70
C ILE A 319 15.34 22.91 -14.66
N LEU A 320 15.92 22.74 -13.46
CA LEU A 320 17.22 22.08 -13.30
C LEU A 320 17.13 20.59 -13.68
N ARG A 321 16.10 19.88 -13.19
CA ARG A 321 15.87 18.47 -13.55
C ARG A 321 15.70 18.28 -15.05
N SER A 322 14.93 19.14 -15.70
CA SER A 322 14.68 19.06 -17.15
C SER A 322 15.98 19.21 -17.96
N LYS A 323 16.93 20.05 -17.51
CA LYS A 323 18.26 20.16 -18.15
C LYS A 323 19.06 18.86 -18.04
N VAL A 324 19.08 18.25 -16.85
CA VAL A 324 19.78 16.97 -16.62
C VAL A 324 19.16 15.86 -17.46
N GLU A 325 17.82 15.76 -17.45
CA GLU A 325 17.08 14.75 -18.21
C GLU A 325 17.30 14.89 -19.73
N LYS A 326 17.30 16.13 -20.25
CA LYS A 326 17.60 16.39 -21.67
C LYS A 326 19.00 15.94 -22.04
N LEU A 327 20.00 16.23 -21.20
CA LEU A 327 21.37 15.77 -21.45
C LEU A 327 21.46 14.25 -21.38
N ALA A 328 20.80 13.61 -20.41
CA ALA A 328 20.77 12.16 -20.28
C ALA A 328 20.20 11.51 -21.55
N LYS A 329 19.06 11.98 -22.06
CA LYS A 329 18.44 11.47 -23.31
C LYS A 329 19.36 11.64 -24.53
N GLN A 330 20.06 12.76 -24.61
CA GLN A 330 21.04 13.01 -25.69
C GLN A 330 22.24 12.06 -25.62
N ASN A 331 22.61 11.60 -24.42
CA ASN A 331 23.77 10.74 -24.16
C ASN A 331 23.37 9.29 -23.84
N GLY A 332 22.34 8.78 -24.53
CA GLY A 332 22.02 7.35 -24.52
C GLY A 332 21.11 6.86 -23.39
N MET A 333 20.46 7.76 -22.64
CA MET A 333 19.35 7.36 -21.76
C MET A 333 18.06 7.16 -22.57
N ILE A 334 17.42 6.00 -22.38
CA ILE A 334 16.11 5.67 -22.92
C ILE A 334 15.16 5.52 -21.73
N TYR A 335 14.03 6.22 -21.75
CA TYR A 335 12.97 6.09 -20.75
C TYR A 335 11.86 5.22 -21.30
N ILE A 336 11.45 4.21 -20.55
CA ILE A 336 10.38 3.28 -20.89
C ILE A 336 9.33 3.38 -19.78
N PRO A 337 8.21 4.08 -20.01
CA PRO A 337 7.11 4.10 -19.06
C PRO A 337 6.46 2.71 -18.97
N ASP A 338 5.98 2.34 -17.79
CA ASP A 338 5.19 1.13 -17.64
C ASP A 338 3.79 1.27 -18.26
N GLU A 339 3.49 0.35 -19.17
CA GLU A 339 2.16 0.18 -19.78
C GLU A 339 1.56 -1.20 -19.43
N SER A 340 2.31 -2.04 -18.70
CA SER A 340 1.94 -3.43 -18.41
C SER A 340 1.05 -3.59 -17.18
N GLY A 341 1.08 -2.62 -16.25
CA GLY A 341 0.41 -2.71 -14.95
C GLY A 341 1.34 -3.10 -13.79
N THR A 342 2.61 -3.42 -14.06
CA THR A 342 3.61 -3.64 -13.00
C THR A 342 3.88 -2.37 -12.18
N ASN A 343 3.61 -1.18 -12.73
CA ASN A 343 3.96 0.13 -12.17
C ASN A 343 5.47 0.29 -11.92
N ILE A 344 6.31 -0.35 -12.75
CA ILE A 344 7.77 -0.22 -12.69
C ILE A 344 8.24 0.44 -13.99
N ASP A 345 8.48 1.74 -13.92
CA ASP A 345 9.14 2.46 -15.00
C ASP A 345 10.62 2.03 -15.11
N VAL A 346 11.18 2.15 -16.31
CA VAL A 346 12.56 1.74 -16.59
C VAL A 346 13.35 2.85 -17.28
N GLN A 347 14.60 3.00 -16.88
CA GLN A 347 15.61 3.76 -17.60
C GLN A 347 16.75 2.85 -18.04
N ILE A 348 17.11 2.94 -19.32
CA ILE A 348 18.25 2.23 -19.89
C ILE A 348 19.30 3.25 -20.25
N PHE A 349 20.53 3.09 -19.77
CA PHE A 349 21.66 3.93 -20.12
C PHE A 349 22.69 3.14 -20.92
N ASP A 350 22.93 3.58 -22.14
CA ASP A 350 23.99 3.06 -22.99
C ASP A 350 25.34 3.68 -22.62
N SER A 351 26.19 2.94 -21.89
CA SER A 351 27.52 3.43 -21.47
C SER A 351 28.45 3.79 -22.63
N ASP A 352 28.19 3.32 -23.86
CA ASP A 352 28.97 3.71 -25.03
C ASP A 352 28.78 5.19 -25.40
N LYS A 353 27.63 5.76 -25.03
CA LYS A 353 27.24 7.14 -25.32
C LYS A 353 27.48 8.09 -24.14
N ILE A 354 27.99 7.58 -23.02
CA ILE A 354 28.27 8.37 -21.82
C ILE A 354 29.73 8.81 -21.83
N ASP A 355 29.95 10.11 -21.70
CA ASP A 355 31.27 10.65 -21.40
C ASP A 355 31.59 10.51 -19.91
N PHE A 356 32.22 9.39 -19.53
CA PHE A 356 32.61 9.13 -18.15
C PHE A 356 33.67 10.10 -17.60
N SER A 357 34.43 10.80 -18.46
CA SER A 357 35.40 11.81 -18.01
C SER A 357 34.72 13.00 -17.33
N ALA A 358 33.45 13.25 -17.66
CA ALA A 358 32.62 14.28 -17.05
C ALA A 358 31.88 13.79 -15.77
N THR A 359 32.10 12.54 -15.36
CA THR A 359 31.48 11.92 -14.18
C THR A 359 32.48 11.77 -13.02
N ASP A 360 32.05 11.16 -11.91
CA ASP A 360 32.94 10.75 -10.82
C ASP A 360 33.35 9.26 -10.90
N PHE A 361 32.96 8.56 -11.97
CA PHE A 361 33.26 7.15 -12.17
C PHE A 361 34.42 6.96 -13.15
N ASN A 362 35.29 6.01 -12.84
CA ASN A 362 36.34 5.57 -13.75
C ASN A 362 35.87 4.30 -14.48
N TYR A 363 35.33 4.47 -15.69
CA TYR A 363 34.92 3.37 -16.56
C TYR A 363 35.81 3.34 -17.80
N GLN A 364 36.60 2.28 -17.95
CA GLN A 364 37.69 2.20 -18.94
C GLN A 364 37.45 1.16 -20.04
N GLU A 365 36.25 0.60 -20.13
CA GLU A 365 35.96 -0.39 -21.17
C GLU A 365 35.93 0.28 -22.55
N SER A 366 36.74 -0.27 -23.46
CA SER A 366 36.96 0.30 -24.79
C SER A 366 36.25 -0.49 -25.87
N ASN A 367 36.05 -1.80 -25.67
CA ASN A 367 35.34 -2.63 -26.61
C ASN A 367 33.82 -2.43 -26.46
N LYS A 368 33.17 -1.98 -27.53
CA LYS A 368 31.71 -1.72 -27.53
C LYS A 368 30.89 -2.94 -27.12
N ALA A 369 31.34 -4.16 -27.47
CA ALA A 369 30.65 -5.39 -27.09
C ALA A 369 30.65 -5.62 -25.56
N ASP A 370 31.70 -5.17 -24.88
CA ASP A 370 31.88 -5.34 -23.43
C ASP A 370 31.37 -4.12 -22.63
N LYS A 371 31.09 -3.01 -23.32
CA LYS A 371 30.51 -1.82 -22.69
C LYS A 371 29.12 -2.12 -22.14
N ALA A 372 28.93 -1.92 -20.85
CA ALA A 372 27.70 -2.34 -20.18
C ALA A 372 26.49 -1.46 -20.48
N ILE A 373 25.31 -2.03 -20.36
CA ILE A 373 24.04 -1.31 -20.32
C ILE A 373 23.62 -1.20 -18.85
N ILE A 374 23.41 0.03 -18.38
CA ILE A 374 22.87 0.24 -17.03
C ILE A 374 21.35 0.24 -17.15
N PHE A 375 20.72 -0.78 -16.59
CA PHE A 375 19.29 -0.93 -16.52
C PHE A 375 18.83 -0.49 -15.13
N VAL A 376 17.98 0.52 -15.05
CA VAL A 376 17.43 1.05 -13.80
C VAL A 376 15.93 0.81 -13.78
N MET A 377 15.45 0.04 -12.81
CA MET A 377 14.01 -0.17 -12.55
C MET A 377 13.58 0.63 -11.32
N ASP A 378 12.41 1.27 -11.41
CA ASP A 378 11.88 2.09 -10.32
C ASP A 378 11.40 1.21 -9.15
N TYR A 379 12.20 1.15 -8.08
CA TYR A 379 11.88 0.53 -6.79
C TYR A 379 11.13 -0.82 -6.85
N ALA A 380 11.62 -1.77 -7.64
CA ALA A 380 11.13 -3.14 -7.57
C ALA A 380 11.73 -3.86 -6.34
N PHE A 381 10.88 -4.48 -5.51
CA PHE A 381 11.30 -5.26 -4.33
C PHE A 381 10.40 -6.49 -4.09
N GLY A 382 10.90 -7.45 -3.34
CA GLY A 382 10.14 -8.64 -2.94
C GLY A 382 9.67 -9.48 -4.13
N GLU A 383 8.47 -10.04 -4.05
CA GLU A 383 7.90 -10.93 -5.08
C GLU A 383 7.76 -10.25 -6.44
N GLN A 384 7.52 -8.93 -6.46
CA GLN A 384 7.44 -8.15 -7.70
C GLN A 384 8.79 -8.10 -8.43
N ALA A 385 9.90 -7.95 -7.69
CA ALA A 385 11.24 -7.99 -8.27
C ALA A 385 11.58 -9.39 -8.81
N TYR A 386 11.21 -10.44 -8.08
CA TYR A 386 11.36 -11.82 -8.56
C TYR A 386 10.58 -12.05 -9.85
N GLU A 387 9.30 -11.64 -9.89
CA GLU A 387 8.44 -11.75 -11.08
C GLU A 387 9.00 -11.02 -12.31
N THR A 388 9.60 -9.84 -12.14
CA THR A 388 10.15 -9.09 -13.27
C THR A 388 11.54 -9.56 -13.72
N MET A 389 12.24 -10.27 -12.84
CA MET A 389 13.59 -10.78 -13.11
C MET A 389 13.58 -12.19 -13.69
N ASP A 390 12.59 -13.00 -13.34
CA ASP A 390 12.25 -14.25 -14.02
C ASP A 390 11.76 -13.94 -15.45
#